data_AF-A0A2U9SY40-F1
#
_entry.id   AF-A0A2U9SY40-F1
#
_cell.length_a   1.000
_cell.length_b   1.000
_cell.length_c   1.000
_cell.angle_alpha   90.00
_cell.angle_beta   90.00
_cell.angle_gamma   90.00
#
_symmetry.space_group_name_H-M   'P 1'
#
loop_
_entity.id
_entity.type
_entity.pdbx_description
1 polymer ?
#
loop_
_entity_poly.entity_id
_entity_poly.type
_entity_poly.pdbx_seq_one_letter_code
_entity_poly.pdbx_strand_id
1 'polypeptide(L)'
;MFHRKSKLGRSNFVCVVALTMMLAPVAAHAEVEAVDGTTRIASAVNHDTSPARPIVGDDPVAIRDVLKKQHISTIPPSLSDRVRGLVSSAADRHGPNPDLAAVDLDRDVTFVVPVRYGLRYRSQRHLLTLDVDLFDAERDDRTGILLRKVTTGPRGRGLVIAPEAKAKGYIQQVDIIELESGKGKMSTVRSRMRLSPAMYAQTHGDFALAFSGRLIRPYLTEQIEHVDPSIDEPTDITTRISRLHMDINGIWLVSPSSGVVLSKKLRLSK
;
A
#
# COMPACT_ATOMS: atom_id res chain seq x y z
N MET A 1 21.77 -61.88 6.24
CA MET A 1 22.21 -62.73 5.11
C MET A 1 21.78 -62.06 3.81
N PHE A 2 22.67 -62.11 2.83
CA PHE A 2 22.75 -61.29 1.62
C PHE A 2 21.72 -61.64 0.53
N HIS A 3 21.63 -60.72 -0.43
CA HIS A 3 21.14 -60.77 -1.82
C HIS A 3 19.90 -59.89 -2.07
N ARG A 4 19.84 -59.03 -3.09
CA ARG A 4 20.55 -59.02 -4.39
C ARG A 4 20.56 -57.60 -4.98
N LYS A 5 21.69 -57.22 -5.58
CA LYS A 5 21.92 -56.01 -6.39
C LYS A 5 21.27 -56.10 -7.78
N SER A 6 21.30 -54.95 -8.47
CA SER A 6 21.26 -54.67 -9.93
C SER A 6 19.93 -54.08 -10.42
N LYS A 7 19.89 -53.06 -11.30
CA LYS A 7 20.84 -52.61 -12.31
C LYS A 7 20.54 -51.15 -12.73
N LEU A 8 21.61 -50.44 -13.12
CA LEU A 8 21.59 -49.17 -13.86
C LEU A 8 20.73 -49.25 -15.14
N GLY A 9 20.07 -48.14 -15.47
CA GLY A 9 19.58 -47.84 -16.82
C GLY A 9 19.59 -46.33 -17.05
N ARG A 10 20.67 -45.82 -17.65
CA ARG A 10 20.71 -44.51 -18.31
C ARG A 10 19.88 -44.58 -19.59
N SER A 11 19.08 -43.56 -19.90
CA SER A 11 18.89 -43.18 -21.30
C SER A 11 18.51 -41.71 -21.40
N ASN A 12 19.27 -41.00 -22.23
CA ASN A 12 19.11 -39.61 -22.62
C ASN A 12 18.00 -39.52 -23.67
N PHE A 13 17.08 -38.56 -23.54
CA PHE A 13 16.37 -38.03 -24.70
C PHE A 13 16.37 -36.50 -24.64
N VAL A 14 17.26 -35.95 -25.46
CA VAL A 14 17.23 -34.57 -25.95
C VAL A 14 16.16 -34.49 -27.03
N CYS A 15 15.23 -33.55 -26.93
CA CYS A 15 14.39 -33.15 -28.05
C CYS A 15 14.28 -31.62 -28.06
N VAL A 16 15.05 -31.02 -28.96
CA VAL A 16 14.99 -29.61 -29.34
C VAL A 16 13.80 -29.47 -30.29
N VAL A 17 12.85 -28.59 -29.96
CA VAL A 17 11.86 -28.10 -30.94
C VAL A 17 11.91 -26.58 -30.92
N ALA A 18 12.51 -26.04 -31.97
CA ALA A 18 12.44 -24.64 -32.33
C ALA A 18 11.07 -24.38 -33.01
N LEU A 19 10.37 -23.34 -32.58
CA LEU A 19 9.13 -22.91 -33.22
C LEU A 19 9.19 -21.39 -33.42
N THR A 20 9.55 -21.01 -34.65
CA THR A 20 9.50 -19.66 -35.18
C THR A 20 8.07 -19.35 -35.65
N MET A 21 7.46 -18.30 -35.12
CA MET A 21 6.25 -17.69 -35.69
C MET A 21 6.55 -16.20 -35.89
N MET A 22 6.82 -15.85 -37.16
CA MET A 22 6.78 -14.49 -37.69
C MET A 22 5.38 -14.28 -38.26
N LEU A 23 4.64 -13.26 -37.80
CA LEU A 23 3.56 -12.64 -38.57
C LEU A 23 3.52 -11.14 -38.27
N ALA A 24 3.55 -10.38 -39.36
CA ALA A 24 3.72 -8.93 -39.47
C ALA A 24 2.38 -8.17 -39.31
N PRO A 25 2.39 -6.83 -39.35
CA PRO A 25 1.34 -5.97 -38.78
C PRO A 25 0.16 -5.75 -39.74
N VAL A 26 -1.03 -5.53 -39.17
CA VAL A 26 -2.17 -4.95 -39.90
C VAL A 26 -2.32 -3.50 -39.44
N ALA A 27 -2.00 -2.58 -40.34
CA ALA A 27 -2.42 -1.20 -40.30
C ALA A 27 -3.73 -1.05 -41.08
N ALA A 28 -4.69 -0.31 -40.53
CA ALA A 28 -5.78 0.28 -41.28
C ALA A 28 -6.01 1.72 -40.76
N HIS A 29 -6.07 2.63 -41.73
CA HIS A 29 -6.08 4.09 -41.63
C HIS A 29 -7.50 4.68 -41.58
N ALA A 30 -7.51 6.01 -41.37
CA ALA A 30 -8.50 7.04 -41.72
C ALA A 30 -9.44 7.45 -40.57
N GLU A 31 -9.23 8.63 -39.96
CA GLU A 31 -9.72 9.99 -40.36
C GLU A 31 -11.24 10.15 -40.19
N VAL A 32 -11.86 11.27 -39.81
CA VAL A 32 -11.61 12.57 -39.15
C VAL A 32 -12.98 13.31 -39.25
N GLU A 33 -13.21 14.34 -38.43
CA GLU A 33 -14.31 15.35 -38.47
C GLU A 33 -15.68 14.94 -37.91
N ALA A 34 -16.49 15.82 -37.29
CA ALA A 34 -16.35 17.06 -36.53
C ALA A 34 -17.80 17.53 -36.21
N VAL A 35 -18.05 18.10 -35.00
CA VAL A 35 -19.09 19.13 -34.72
C VAL A 35 -20.56 18.63 -34.83
N ASP A 36 -21.59 18.97 -34.04
CA ASP A 36 -21.90 19.95 -33.00
C ASP A 36 -23.07 19.36 -32.17
N GLY A 37 -23.31 19.92 -30.98
CA GLY A 37 -24.69 20.21 -30.57
C GLY A 37 -25.48 19.14 -29.81
N THR A 38 -25.82 19.53 -28.57
CA THR A 38 -27.12 19.30 -27.91
C THR A 38 -27.11 18.27 -26.77
N THR A 39 -27.18 18.84 -25.55
CA THR A 39 -27.74 18.30 -24.30
C THR A 39 -27.23 16.93 -23.84
N ARG A 40 -26.27 16.94 -22.92
CA ARG A 40 -26.11 15.83 -21.97
C ARG A 40 -26.60 16.28 -20.59
N ILE A 41 -27.85 15.95 -20.34
CA ILE A 41 -28.36 15.63 -19.01
C ILE A 41 -27.31 14.73 -18.35
N ALA A 42 -26.78 15.16 -17.21
CA ALA A 42 -25.82 14.39 -16.43
C ALA A 42 -26.49 13.08 -15.98
N SER A 43 -26.33 12.03 -16.79
CA SER A 43 -26.58 10.66 -16.33
C SER A 43 -25.60 10.39 -15.20
N ALA A 44 -26.14 10.20 -14.00
CA ALA A 44 -25.47 9.51 -12.91
C ALA A 44 -25.08 8.11 -13.42
N VAL A 45 -23.86 7.99 -13.94
CA VAL A 45 -23.30 6.71 -14.34
C VAL A 45 -22.98 5.95 -13.07
N ASN A 46 -23.84 4.98 -12.77
CA ASN A 46 -23.56 3.91 -11.83
C ASN A 46 -22.20 3.29 -12.18
N HIS A 47 -21.26 3.39 -11.24
CA HIS A 47 -19.90 2.86 -11.33
C HIS A 47 -19.87 1.33 -11.08
N ASP A 48 -20.73 0.57 -11.75
CA ASP A 48 -20.63 -0.88 -11.78
C ASP A 48 -20.72 -1.33 -13.24
N THR A 49 -19.79 -2.21 -13.63
CA THR A 49 -19.60 -2.85 -14.96
C THR A 49 -18.70 -2.15 -15.99
N SER A 50 -17.55 -1.62 -15.59
CA SER A 50 -16.35 -1.67 -16.45
C SER A 50 -15.51 -2.89 -16.03
N PRO A 51 -14.87 -3.64 -16.96
CA PRO A 51 -13.81 -4.57 -16.58
C PRO A 51 -12.80 -3.78 -15.75
N ALA A 52 -12.60 -4.23 -14.50
CA ALA A 52 -11.79 -3.49 -13.54
C ALA A 52 -10.37 -3.40 -14.07
N ARG A 53 -9.92 -2.20 -14.43
CA ARG A 53 -8.51 -1.96 -14.74
C ARG A 53 -7.67 -2.45 -13.56
N PRO A 54 -6.51 -3.08 -13.80
CA PRO A 54 -5.58 -3.45 -12.73
C PRO A 54 -5.31 -2.25 -11.82
N ILE A 55 -5.41 -2.47 -10.52
CA ILE A 55 -5.07 -1.45 -9.53
C ILE A 55 -3.54 -1.32 -9.48
N VAL A 56 -3.04 -0.11 -9.73
CA VAL A 56 -1.65 0.29 -9.53
C VAL A 56 -1.62 1.21 -8.31
N GLY A 57 -0.76 0.90 -7.34
CA GLY A 57 -0.60 1.72 -6.14
C GLY A 57 0.34 2.91 -6.38
N ASP A 58 -0.02 4.07 -5.83
CA ASP A 58 0.85 5.23 -5.72
C ASP A 58 1.98 4.96 -4.70
N ASP A 59 3.16 5.55 -4.94
CA ASP A 59 4.31 5.42 -4.04
C ASP A 59 4.16 6.36 -2.83
N PRO A 60 4.06 5.84 -1.59
CA PRO A 60 3.97 6.67 -0.40
C PRO A 60 5.19 7.57 -0.19
N VAL A 61 6.38 7.17 -0.65
CA VAL A 61 7.59 8.02 -0.55
C VAL A 61 7.49 9.20 -1.49
N ALA A 62 7.13 8.98 -2.75
CA ALA A 62 6.95 10.04 -3.73
C ALA A 62 5.93 11.08 -3.24
N ILE A 63 4.78 10.63 -2.72
CA ILE A 63 3.73 11.52 -2.20
C ILE A 63 4.24 12.32 -1.01
N ARG A 64 4.86 11.68 -0.03
CA ARG A 64 5.46 12.36 1.13
C ARG A 64 6.45 13.43 0.69
N ASP A 65 7.35 13.10 -0.24
CA ASP A 65 8.42 13.99 -0.67
C ASP A 65 7.88 15.19 -1.47
N VAL A 66 6.81 15.00 -2.23
CA VAL A 66 6.07 16.09 -2.91
C VAL A 66 5.40 17.01 -1.90
N LEU A 67 4.65 16.46 -0.93
CA LEU A 67 3.98 17.23 0.12
C LEU A 67 4.97 18.05 0.95
N LYS A 68 6.16 17.50 1.21
CA LYS A 68 7.26 18.20 1.85
C LYS A 68 7.76 19.39 1.07
N LYS A 69 8.10 19.19 -0.21
CA LYS A 69 8.69 20.23 -1.06
C LYS A 69 7.79 21.45 -1.15
N GLN A 70 6.49 21.22 -1.25
CA GLN A 70 5.50 22.27 -1.43
C GLN A 70 5.12 22.96 -0.10
N HIS A 71 5.69 22.55 1.04
CA HIS A 71 5.34 23.06 2.37
C HIS A 71 3.82 23.05 2.65
N ILE A 72 3.08 22.14 1.99
CA ILE A 72 1.63 22.01 2.17
C ILE A 72 1.45 21.48 3.59
N SER A 73 1.02 22.39 4.45
CA SER A 73 1.56 22.51 5.81
C SER A 73 1.42 21.27 6.70
N THR A 74 2.58 20.80 7.14
CA THR A 74 2.86 20.19 8.45
C THR A 74 2.59 21.15 9.63
N ILE A 75 2.23 22.41 9.37
CA ILE A 75 1.96 23.44 10.38
C ILE A 75 0.50 23.33 10.86
N PRO A 76 0.26 23.22 12.18
CA PRO A 76 -1.10 23.27 12.74
C PRO A 76 -1.82 24.56 12.32
N PRO A 77 -3.13 24.50 12.02
CA PRO A 77 -3.89 25.67 11.62
C PRO A 77 -3.77 26.79 12.67
N SER A 78 -3.51 28.01 12.19
CA SER A 78 -3.37 29.20 13.05
C SER A 78 -4.66 29.48 13.82
N LEU A 79 -4.60 30.28 14.90
CA LEU A 79 -5.83 30.65 15.64
C LEU A 79 -6.90 31.29 14.74
N SER A 80 -6.49 32.05 13.71
CA SER A 80 -7.39 32.62 12.71
C SER A 80 -8.07 31.53 11.86
N ASP A 81 -7.32 30.49 11.47
CA ASP A 81 -7.87 29.34 10.72
C ASP A 81 -8.79 28.50 11.58
N ARG A 82 -8.52 28.41 12.90
CA ARG A 82 -9.39 27.72 13.86
C ARG A 82 -10.72 28.45 14.07
N VAL A 83 -10.71 29.78 14.12
CA VAL A 83 -11.93 30.60 14.22
C VAL A 83 -12.75 30.51 12.92
N ARG A 84 -12.09 30.49 11.76
CA ARG A 84 -12.76 30.27 10.46
C ARG A 84 -13.33 28.86 10.34
N GLY A 85 -12.63 27.85 10.86
CA GLY A 85 -13.05 26.44 10.86
C GLY A 85 -14.23 26.13 11.80
N LEU A 86 -14.46 26.94 12.84
CA LEU A 86 -15.61 26.80 13.73
C LEU A 86 -16.95 27.16 13.04
N VAL A 87 -16.91 27.94 11.96
CA VAL A 87 -18.10 28.29 11.15
C VAL A 87 -18.32 27.30 9.99
N SER A 88 -17.27 26.57 9.58
CA SER A 88 -17.26 25.71 8.38
C SER A 88 -16.92 24.25 8.68
N SER A 89 -17.43 23.70 9.78
CA SER A 89 -17.08 22.38 10.30
C SER A 89 -17.66 21.22 9.47
N ALA A 90 -17.14 21.03 8.25
CA ALA A 90 -17.15 19.80 7.43
C ALA A 90 -16.59 20.12 6.04
N ALA A 91 -16.91 21.31 5.51
CA ALA A 91 -16.60 21.70 4.13
C ALA A 91 -15.10 21.93 3.88
N ASP A 92 -14.32 22.27 4.91
CA ASP A 92 -12.91 22.65 4.74
C ASP A 92 -11.94 21.43 4.69
N ARG A 93 -12.36 20.24 5.13
CA ARG A 93 -11.50 19.04 5.04
C ARG A 93 -11.29 18.56 3.60
N HIS A 94 -12.31 18.76 2.76
CA HIS A 94 -12.35 18.33 1.36
C HIS A 94 -12.34 19.52 0.39
N GLY A 95 -12.10 20.73 0.88
CA GLY A 95 -12.08 21.94 0.06
C GLY A 95 -11.02 21.84 -1.05
N PRO A 96 -11.32 22.32 -2.28
CA PRO A 96 -10.37 22.33 -3.37
C PRO A 96 -9.12 23.10 -2.97
N ASN A 97 -7.96 22.45 -3.06
CA ASN A 97 -6.68 23.03 -2.70
C ASN A 97 -5.82 23.20 -3.96
N PRO A 98 -5.57 24.45 -4.42
CA PRO A 98 -4.78 24.69 -5.62
C PRO A 98 -3.35 24.15 -5.48
N ASP A 99 -2.79 24.09 -4.27
CA ASP A 99 -1.45 23.57 -4.04
C ASP A 99 -1.39 22.06 -4.25
N LEU A 100 -2.46 21.32 -3.92
CA LEU A 100 -2.56 19.90 -4.23
C LEU A 100 -2.81 19.65 -5.73
N ALA A 101 -3.66 20.47 -6.35
CA ALA A 101 -3.92 20.38 -7.79
C ALA A 101 -2.65 20.62 -8.60
N ALA A 102 -1.79 21.56 -8.19
CA ALA A 102 -0.51 21.85 -8.82
C ALA A 102 0.46 20.64 -8.82
N VAL A 103 0.31 19.72 -7.87
CA VAL A 103 1.11 18.50 -7.75
C VAL A 103 0.32 17.22 -8.07
N ASP A 104 -0.84 17.36 -8.71
CA ASP A 104 -1.74 16.26 -9.10
C ASP A 104 -2.27 15.42 -7.91
N LEU A 105 -2.25 15.94 -6.68
CA LEU A 105 -2.74 15.25 -5.48
C LEU A 105 -4.19 15.60 -5.10
N ASP A 106 -4.89 16.39 -5.92
CA ASP A 106 -6.34 16.63 -5.81
C ASP A 106 -7.18 15.50 -6.47
N ARG A 107 -6.70 14.27 -6.33
CA ARG A 107 -7.31 13.05 -6.85
C ARG A 107 -7.40 12.00 -5.76
N ASP A 108 -8.11 10.91 -6.07
CA ASP A 108 -8.06 9.73 -5.21
C ASP A 108 -6.70 9.04 -5.38
N VAL A 109 -6.00 8.87 -4.26
CA VAL A 109 -4.72 8.18 -4.15
C VAL A 109 -5.00 6.75 -3.72
N THR A 110 -4.24 5.78 -4.23
CA THR A 110 -4.36 4.37 -3.87
C THR A 110 -3.06 3.80 -3.32
N PHE A 111 -3.06 3.31 -2.09
CA PHE A 111 -1.91 2.61 -1.50
C PHE A 111 -2.14 1.10 -1.49
N VAL A 112 -1.14 0.33 -1.93
CA VAL A 112 -1.20 -1.14 -1.96
C VAL A 112 -0.27 -1.70 -0.89
N VAL A 113 -0.85 -2.41 0.09
CA VAL A 113 -0.13 -3.02 1.22
C VAL A 113 -0.13 -4.53 1.06
N PRO A 114 1.04 -5.18 0.87
CA PRO A 114 1.15 -6.63 0.81
C PRO A 114 0.70 -7.29 2.12
N VAL A 115 -0.10 -8.34 2.02
CA VAL A 115 -0.58 -9.12 3.16
C VAL A 115 0.15 -10.45 3.19
N ARG A 116 0.98 -10.64 4.22
CA ARG A 116 1.80 -11.86 4.39
C ARG A 116 1.21 -12.88 5.36
N TYR A 117 0.36 -12.43 6.28
CA TYR A 117 -0.25 -13.25 7.32
C TYR A 117 -1.75 -12.94 7.43
N GLY A 118 -2.49 -13.74 8.20
CA GLY A 118 -3.91 -13.48 8.42
C GLY A 118 -4.86 -13.94 7.32
N LEU A 119 -4.37 -14.74 6.35
CA LEU A 119 -5.15 -15.28 5.25
C LEU A 119 -5.33 -16.78 5.39
N ARG A 120 -6.57 -17.25 5.19
CA ARG A 120 -6.86 -18.69 5.16
C ARG A 120 -7.89 -19.02 4.09
N TYR A 121 -7.45 -19.72 3.05
CA TYR A 121 -8.32 -20.27 2.02
C TYR A 121 -8.73 -21.71 2.34
N ARG A 122 -10.03 -21.98 2.30
CA ARG A 122 -10.60 -23.32 2.44
C ARG A 122 -11.12 -23.78 1.09
N SER A 123 -10.32 -24.58 0.38
CA SER A 123 -10.62 -25.06 -0.98
C SER A 123 -11.98 -25.75 -1.08
N GLN A 124 -12.31 -26.68 -0.18
CA GLN A 124 -13.60 -27.39 -0.19
C GLN A 124 -14.83 -26.47 -0.12
N ARG A 125 -14.69 -25.28 0.49
CA ARG A 125 -15.79 -24.32 0.66
C ARG A 125 -15.63 -23.08 -0.21
N HIS A 126 -14.58 -23.02 -1.03
CA HIS A 126 -14.19 -21.83 -1.80
C HIS A 126 -14.19 -20.55 -0.97
N LEU A 127 -13.74 -20.65 0.29
CA LEU A 127 -13.89 -19.58 1.28
C LEU A 127 -12.53 -19.03 1.69
N LEU A 128 -12.30 -17.75 1.43
CA LEU A 128 -11.17 -17.00 1.93
C LEU A 128 -11.57 -16.24 3.20
N THR A 129 -10.84 -16.46 4.28
CA THR A 129 -10.92 -15.66 5.51
C THR A 129 -9.71 -14.75 5.58
N LEU A 130 -9.95 -13.48 5.87
CA LEU A 130 -8.97 -12.41 6.04
C LEU A 130 -9.12 -11.87 7.46
N ASP A 131 -8.02 -11.82 8.20
CA ASP A 131 -7.90 -11.25 9.55
C ASP A 131 -6.48 -10.70 9.71
N VAL A 132 -6.30 -9.42 9.37
CA VAL A 132 -4.97 -8.82 9.19
C VAL A 132 -4.88 -7.54 9.99
N ASP A 133 -3.86 -7.48 10.82
CA ASP A 133 -3.43 -6.28 11.51
C ASP A 133 -2.44 -5.52 10.61
N LEU A 134 -2.68 -4.22 10.42
CA LEU A 134 -1.90 -3.41 9.48
C LEU A 134 -0.98 -2.41 10.17
N PHE A 135 -0.91 -2.42 11.50
CA PHE A 135 -0.04 -1.54 12.26
C PHE A 135 1.38 -2.10 12.35
N ASP A 136 2.34 -1.25 12.75
CA ASP A 136 3.71 -1.70 13.03
C ASP A 136 3.74 -2.42 14.39
N ALA A 137 3.81 -3.76 14.36
CA ALA A 137 3.79 -4.60 15.56
C ALA A 137 4.98 -4.37 16.51
N GLU A 138 6.05 -3.71 16.06
CA GLU A 138 7.19 -3.35 16.92
C GLU A 138 6.92 -2.10 17.76
N ARG A 139 5.76 -1.45 17.61
CA ARG A 139 5.40 -0.24 18.35
C ARG A 139 3.97 -0.30 18.91
N ASP A 140 3.86 -0.31 20.23
CA ASP A 140 2.60 -0.50 20.96
C ASP A 140 1.63 0.71 20.94
N ASP A 141 2.12 1.90 20.59
CA ASP A 141 1.39 3.17 20.72
C ASP A 141 0.69 3.64 19.44
N ARG A 142 0.83 2.92 18.30
CA ARG A 142 0.39 3.44 17.00
C ARG A 142 -0.86 2.80 16.41
N THR A 143 -1.59 3.65 15.70
CA THR A 143 -2.96 3.41 15.22
C THR A 143 -3.08 3.47 13.70
N GLY A 144 -2.02 3.90 13.02
CA GLY A 144 -1.97 4.05 11.58
C GLY A 144 -1.73 2.73 10.85
N ILE A 145 -2.16 2.68 9.60
CA ILE A 145 -1.88 1.57 8.67
C ILE A 145 -0.45 1.76 8.14
N LEU A 146 0.41 0.78 8.35
CA LEU A 146 1.80 0.79 7.88
C LEU A 146 1.84 0.65 6.36
N LEU A 147 2.32 1.69 5.68
CA LEU A 147 2.54 1.66 4.23
C LEU A 147 3.95 1.20 3.90
N ARG A 148 4.94 1.67 4.66
CA ARG A 148 6.36 1.38 4.42
C ARG A 148 7.16 1.54 5.70
N LYS A 149 8.11 0.63 5.92
CA LYS A 149 9.15 0.73 6.96
C LYS A 149 10.49 0.35 6.33
N VAL A 150 11.48 1.22 6.45
CA VAL A 150 12.84 0.98 5.97
C VAL A 150 13.80 1.26 7.12
N THR A 151 14.64 0.27 7.44
CA THR A 151 15.73 0.43 8.41
C THR A 151 17.05 0.43 7.67
N THR A 152 17.85 1.47 7.86
CA THR A 152 19.20 1.59 7.30
C THR A 152 20.22 1.70 8.40
N GLY A 153 21.40 1.12 8.19
CA GLY A 153 22.51 1.16 9.15
C GLY A 153 22.69 -0.13 9.94
N PRO A 154 23.90 -0.35 10.50
CA PRO A 154 24.24 -1.57 11.20
C PRO A 154 23.55 -1.64 12.57
N ARG A 155 23.07 -2.83 12.94
CA ARG A 155 22.50 -3.09 14.26
C ARG A 155 23.61 -3.45 15.25
N GLY A 156 23.58 -2.84 16.44
CA GLY A 156 24.56 -3.09 17.51
C GLY A 156 24.27 -4.33 18.37
N ARG A 157 23.19 -5.06 18.10
CA ARG A 157 22.74 -6.20 18.93
C ARG A 157 23.85 -7.25 19.09
N GLY A 158 24.23 -7.53 20.34
CA GLY A 158 25.33 -8.44 20.69
C GLY A 158 26.61 -7.74 21.16
N LEU A 159 26.64 -6.40 21.15
CA LEU A 159 27.68 -5.61 21.81
C LEU A 159 27.35 -5.45 23.30
N VAL A 160 28.39 -5.46 24.13
CA VAL A 160 28.25 -5.46 25.60
C VAL A 160 28.19 -4.03 26.17
N ILE A 161 28.61 -3.01 25.40
CA ILE A 161 28.77 -1.64 25.90
C ILE A 161 28.13 -0.63 24.93
N ALA A 162 27.04 -0.01 25.37
CA ALA A 162 26.25 0.96 24.59
C ALA A 162 27.04 2.21 24.12
N PRO A 163 27.86 2.88 24.96
CA PRO A 163 28.72 3.97 24.51
C PRO A 163 29.71 3.56 23.41
N GLU A 164 30.22 2.33 23.49
CA GLU A 164 31.18 1.79 22.53
C GLU A 164 30.52 1.53 21.17
N ALA A 165 29.25 1.10 21.17
CA ALA A 165 28.51 0.87 19.95
C ALA A 165 28.24 2.17 19.16
N LYS A 166 27.89 3.27 19.85
CA LYS A 166 27.78 4.59 19.20
C LYS A 166 29.13 5.05 18.64
N ALA A 167 30.22 4.91 19.42
CA ALA A 167 31.56 5.24 18.96
C ALA A 167 32.03 4.39 17.76
N LYS A 168 31.54 3.15 17.65
CA LYS A 168 31.80 2.23 16.55
C LYS A 168 30.86 2.40 15.34
N GLY A 169 29.95 3.38 15.38
CA GLY A 169 29.06 3.69 14.27
C GLY A 169 27.84 2.77 14.13
N TYR A 170 27.41 2.11 15.21
CA TYR A 170 26.15 1.35 15.25
C TYR A 170 24.95 2.30 15.40
N ILE A 171 24.68 3.01 14.31
CA ILE A 171 23.59 3.98 14.18
C ILE A 171 22.60 3.43 13.18
N GLN A 172 21.33 3.35 13.56
CA GLN A 172 20.23 3.00 12.69
C GLN A 172 19.31 4.18 12.45
N GLN A 173 18.91 4.32 11.20
CA GLN A 173 17.84 5.22 10.79
C GLN A 173 16.65 4.39 10.34
N VAL A 174 15.50 4.64 10.94
CA VAL A 174 14.24 3.97 10.61
C VAL A 174 13.31 5.00 9.98
N ASP A 175 12.88 4.77 8.76
CA ASP A 175 11.91 5.60 8.05
C ASP A 175 10.58 4.86 7.95
N ILE A 176 9.55 5.40 8.60
CA ILE A 176 8.21 4.83 8.67
C ILE A 176 7.25 5.77 7.96
N ILE A 177 6.45 5.22 7.05
CA ILE A 177 5.30 5.91 6.46
C ILE A 177 4.03 5.16 6.85
N GLU A 178 3.12 5.90 7.48
CA GLU A 178 1.83 5.44 7.98
C GLU A 178 0.70 6.19 7.29
N LEU A 179 -0.46 5.54 7.23
CA LEU A 179 -1.71 6.11 6.78
C LEU A 179 -2.67 6.25 7.96
N GLU A 180 -3.09 7.47 8.24
CA GLU A 180 -4.11 7.81 9.23
C GLU A 180 -5.45 7.99 8.53
N SER A 181 -6.42 7.15 8.87
CA SER A 181 -7.72 7.09 8.20
C SER A 181 -8.76 8.05 8.79
N GLY A 182 -8.44 8.74 9.90
CA GLY A 182 -9.36 9.58 10.64
C GLY A 182 -10.47 8.82 11.38
N LYS A 183 -10.50 7.49 11.28
CA LYS A 183 -11.49 6.60 11.94
C LYS A 183 -11.00 6.05 13.28
N GLY A 184 -9.94 6.64 13.85
CA GLY A 184 -9.36 6.22 15.13
C GLY A 184 -8.48 4.97 14.99
N LYS A 185 -8.41 4.14 16.04
CA LYS A 185 -7.58 2.91 16.11
C LYS A 185 -8.08 1.76 15.23
N MET A 186 -8.55 2.04 14.02
CA MET A 186 -9.07 1.03 13.10
C MET A 186 -7.98 0.65 12.09
N SER A 187 -7.12 -0.29 12.49
CA SER A 187 -5.99 -0.78 11.68
C SER A 187 -6.12 -2.24 11.28
N THR A 188 -7.23 -2.90 11.61
CA THR A 188 -7.43 -4.32 11.33
C THR A 188 -8.46 -4.51 10.23
N VAL A 189 -8.20 -5.40 9.26
CA VAL A 189 -9.18 -5.77 8.22
C VAL A 189 -9.63 -7.21 8.44
N ARG A 190 -10.92 -7.37 8.75
CA ARG A 190 -11.57 -8.68 8.92
C ARG A 190 -12.63 -8.91 7.87
N SER A 191 -12.55 -10.03 7.16
CA SER A 191 -13.55 -10.39 6.15
C SER A 191 -13.61 -11.88 5.85
N ARG A 192 -14.75 -12.32 5.35
CA ARG A 192 -14.97 -13.67 4.82
C ARG A 192 -15.63 -13.54 3.47
N MET A 193 -15.04 -14.15 2.45
CA MET A 193 -15.49 -14.00 1.07
C MET A 193 -15.37 -15.32 0.30
N ARG A 194 -16.26 -15.53 -0.66
CA ARG A 194 -16.14 -16.65 -1.60
C ARG A 194 -15.14 -16.27 -2.69
N LEU A 195 -14.13 -17.11 -2.90
CA LEU A 195 -13.12 -16.93 -3.93
C LEU A 195 -13.01 -18.23 -4.72
N SER A 196 -13.15 -18.16 -6.04
CA SER A 196 -13.07 -19.37 -6.88
C SER A 196 -11.64 -19.93 -6.87
N PRO A 197 -11.47 -21.25 -7.06
CA PRO A 197 -10.14 -21.85 -7.17
C PRO A 197 -9.29 -21.24 -8.28
N ALA A 198 -9.91 -20.87 -9.41
CA ALA A 198 -9.22 -20.22 -10.52
C ALA A 198 -8.68 -18.83 -10.14
N MET A 199 -9.49 -18.00 -9.45
CA MET A 199 -9.02 -16.70 -8.97
C MET A 199 -7.95 -16.85 -7.90
N TYR A 200 -8.10 -17.81 -6.98
CA TYR A 200 -7.07 -18.09 -5.98
C TYR A 200 -5.75 -18.52 -6.65
N ALA A 201 -5.78 -19.38 -7.67
CA ALA A 201 -4.58 -19.81 -8.38
C ALA A 201 -3.85 -18.64 -9.08
N GLN A 202 -4.58 -17.66 -9.62
CA GLN A 202 -4.00 -16.47 -10.25
C GLN A 202 -3.18 -15.60 -9.29
N THR A 203 -3.47 -15.67 -7.99
CA THR A 203 -2.72 -14.92 -6.97
C THR A 203 -1.36 -15.51 -6.67
N HIS A 204 -1.12 -16.78 -7.06
CA HIS A 204 0.08 -17.54 -6.67
C HIS A 204 0.31 -17.61 -5.16
N GLY A 205 -0.73 -17.39 -4.35
CA GLY A 205 -0.65 -17.35 -2.88
C GLY A 205 -0.36 -15.96 -2.30
N ASP A 206 -0.15 -14.95 -3.14
CA ASP A 206 0.14 -13.58 -2.71
C ASP A 206 -1.09 -12.68 -2.77
N PHE A 207 -1.30 -11.88 -1.72
CA PHE A 207 -2.44 -10.99 -1.61
C PHE A 207 -1.98 -9.61 -1.16
N ALA A 208 -2.69 -8.56 -1.57
CA ALA A 208 -2.52 -7.22 -1.05
C ALA A 208 -3.86 -6.54 -0.78
N LEU A 209 -3.84 -5.56 0.10
CA LEU A 209 -4.95 -4.65 0.35
C LEU A 209 -4.68 -3.32 -0.34
N ALA A 210 -5.61 -2.89 -1.17
CA ALA A 210 -5.58 -1.57 -1.80
C ALA A 210 -6.50 -0.63 -1.02
N PHE A 211 -5.95 0.46 -0.49
CA PHE A 211 -6.66 1.55 0.19
C PHE A 211 -6.74 2.73 -0.75
N SER A 212 -7.96 3.14 -1.12
CA SER A 212 -8.17 4.30 -1.97
C SER A 212 -8.98 5.35 -1.26
N GLY A 213 -8.59 6.61 -1.45
CA GLY A 213 -9.20 7.73 -0.78
C GLY A 213 -8.57 9.06 -1.15
N ARG A 214 -9.09 10.11 -0.54
CA ARG A 214 -8.65 11.48 -0.78
C ARG A 214 -7.77 11.94 0.39
N LEU A 215 -6.63 12.56 0.09
CA LEU A 215 -5.80 13.18 1.10
C LEU A 215 -6.56 14.34 1.77
N ILE A 216 -6.51 14.42 3.10
CA ILE A 216 -7.23 15.43 3.89
C ILE A 216 -6.26 16.18 4.79
N ARG A 217 -6.53 17.46 5.07
CA ARG A 217 -5.68 18.28 5.96
C ARG A 217 -5.57 17.64 7.36
N PRO A 218 -4.36 17.58 7.96
CA PRO A 218 -3.11 18.27 7.56
C PRO A 218 -2.26 17.60 6.45
N TYR A 219 -2.79 16.62 5.71
CA TYR A 219 -2.17 15.85 4.61
C TYR A 219 -0.94 15.02 5.01
N LEU A 220 0.04 15.64 5.68
CA LEU A 220 1.25 15.03 6.19
C LEU A 220 1.55 15.60 7.59
N THR A 221 1.77 14.72 8.56
CA THR A 221 2.39 15.09 9.84
C THR A 221 3.63 14.27 10.05
N GLU A 222 4.68 14.90 10.57
CA GLU A 222 5.96 14.22 10.82
C GLU A 222 6.38 14.29 12.27
N GLN A 223 7.01 13.22 12.71
CA GLN A 223 7.62 13.10 14.01
C GLN A 223 8.99 12.45 13.85
N ILE A 224 9.96 12.93 14.63
CA ILE A 224 11.27 12.30 14.76
C ILE A 224 11.39 11.85 16.21
N GLU A 225 11.71 10.58 16.38
CA GLU A 225 12.00 9.96 17.66
C GLU A 225 13.45 9.52 17.68
N HIS A 226 14.09 9.65 18.83
CA HIS A 226 15.46 9.23 19.04
C HIS A 226 15.51 8.32 20.26
N VAL A 227 16.18 7.19 20.11
CA VAL A 227 16.42 6.22 21.18
C VAL A 227 17.93 6.13 21.36
N ASP A 228 18.39 6.63 22.51
CA ASP A 228 19.78 6.52 22.91
C ASP A 228 20.16 5.05 23.13
N PRO A 229 21.41 4.67 22.82
CA PRO A 229 21.87 3.30 23.01
C PRO A 229 21.85 2.93 24.51
N SER A 230 21.38 1.72 24.80
CA SER A 230 21.23 1.16 26.15
C SER A 230 21.87 -0.22 26.25
N ILE A 231 21.97 -0.77 27.47
CA ILE A 231 22.53 -2.12 27.66
C ILE A 231 21.70 -3.18 26.90
N ASP A 232 20.38 -3.02 26.88
CA ASP A 232 19.46 -3.96 26.22
C ASP A 232 19.39 -3.78 24.70
N GLU A 233 19.49 -2.53 24.23
CA GLU A 233 19.59 -2.19 22.80
C GLU A 233 20.76 -1.20 22.61
N PRO A 234 21.98 -1.69 22.34
CA PRO A 234 23.18 -0.86 22.21
C PRO A 234 23.27 -0.12 20.87
N THR A 235 22.15 0.05 20.17
CA THR A 235 22.10 0.77 18.89
C THR A 235 21.55 2.16 19.13
N ASP A 236 22.18 3.18 18.53
CA ASP A 236 21.60 4.52 18.45
C ASP A 236 20.55 4.51 17.33
N ILE A 237 19.27 4.68 17.66
CA ILE A 237 18.17 4.55 16.70
C ILE A 237 17.47 5.90 16.55
N THR A 238 17.51 6.46 15.35
CA THR A 238 16.69 7.61 14.97
C THR A 238 15.56 7.16 14.06
N THR A 239 14.32 7.39 14.48
CA THR A 239 13.12 6.97 13.77
C THR A 239 12.35 8.19 13.25
N ARG A 240 12.24 8.32 11.93
CA ARG A 240 11.40 9.32 11.27
C ARG A 240 10.06 8.70 10.91
N ILE A 241 8.99 9.41 11.23
CA ILE A 241 7.63 8.90 11.11
C ILE A 241 6.83 9.91 10.34
N SER A 242 6.33 9.49 9.19
CA SER A 242 5.56 10.31 8.27
C SER A 242 4.15 9.76 8.23
N ARG A 243 3.17 10.50 8.74
CA ARG A 243 1.76 10.10 8.71
C ARG A 243 1.04 10.86 7.62
N LEU A 244 0.54 10.13 6.63
CA LEU A 244 -0.33 10.63 5.58
C LEU A 244 -1.78 10.59 6.07
N HIS A 245 -2.49 11.70 5.98
CA HIS A 245 -3.88 11.82 6.41
C HIS A 245 -4.80 11.63 5.21
N MET A 246 -5.64 10.60 5.24
CA MET A 246 -6.51 10.24 4.12
C MET A 246 -7.89 9.83 4.59
N ASP A 247 -8.92 10.32 3.90
CA ASP A 247 -10.27 9.81 4.04
C ASP A 247 -10.44 8.58 3.13
N ILE A 248 -10.52 7.39 3.74
CA ILE A 248 -10.58 6.13 3.01
C ILE A 248 -12.01 5.89 2.51
N ASN A 249 -12.15 5.89 1.19
CA ASN A 249 -13.40 5.66 0.46
C ASN A 249 -13.58 4.18 0.09
N GLY A 250 -12.48 3.48 -0.18
CA GLY A 250 -12.49 2.11 -0.67
C GLY A 250 -11.35 1.25 -0.14
N ILE A 251 -11.67 -0.01 0.17
CA ILE A 251 -10.69 -1.04 0.52
C ILE A 251 -11.00 -2.29 -0.29
N TRP A 252 -9.99 -2.80 -1.00
CA TRP A 252 -10.10 -3.95 -1.88
C TRP A 252 -9.04 -4.99 -1.58
N LEU A 253 -9.38 -6.26 -1.77
CA LEU A 253 -8.39 -7.33 -1.87
C LEU A 253 -7.95 -7.45 -3.33
N VAL A 254 -6.65 -7.43 -3.57
CA VAL A 254 -6.08 -7.51 -4.91
C VAL A 254 -5.01 -8.59 -5.01
N SER A 255 -4.79 -9.09 -6.21
CA SER A 255 -3.60 -9.86 -6.55
C SER A 255 -2.43 -8.89 -6.78
N PRO A 256 -1.32 -8.96 -6.04
CA PRO A 256 -0.18 -8.05 -6.21
C PRO A 256 0.46 -8.15 -7.60
N SER A 257 0.48 -9.36 -8.17
CA SER A 257 1.13 -9.64 -9.46
C SER A 257 0.36 -9.13 -10.66
N SER A 258 -0.98 -9.12 -10.58
CA SER A 258 -1.84 -8.75 -11.72
C SER A 258 -2.66 -7.48 -11.49
N GLY A 259 -2.68 -6.93 -10.27
CA GLY A 259 -3.53 -5.80 -9.88
C GLY A 259 -5.03 -6.10 -9.91
N VAL A 260 -5.43 -7.36 -10.18
CA VAL A 260 -6.84 -7.75 -10.32
C VAL A 260 -7.53 -7.70 -8.95
N VAL A 261 -8.71 -7.08 -8.93
CA VAL A 261 -9.56 -7.00 -7.74
C VAL A 261 -10.26 -8.33 -7.50
N LEU A 262 -9.95 -8.95 -6.36
CA LEU A 262 -10.50 -10.23 -5.91
C LEU A 262 -11.75 -10.05 -5.07
N SER A 263 -11.82 -8.95 -4.30
CA SER A 263 -12.96 -8.63 -3.46
C SER A 263 -13.08 -7.13 -3.23
N LYS A 264 -14.33 -6.65 -3.19
CA LYS A 264 -14.68 -5.25 -2.94
C LYS A 264 -15.34 -5.08 -1.59
N LYS A 265 -15.30 -3.84 -1.09
CA LYS A 265 -16.03 -3.38 0.10
C LYS A 265 -15.51 -3.98 1.41
N LEU A 266 -14.19 -4.11 1.55
CA LEU A 266 -13.58 -4.40 2.84
C LEU A 266 -13.72 -3.18 3.77
N ARG A 267 -13.65 -3.41 5.07
CA ARG A 267 -13.78 -2.36 6.09
C ARG A 267 -12.68 -2.51 7.12
N LEU A 268 -12.24 -1.36 7.64
CA LEU A 268 -11.40 -1.32 8.82
C LEU A 268 -12.24 -1.61 10.06
N SER A 269 -11.61 -2.26 11.01
CA SER A 269 -12.12 -2.64 12.31
C SER A 269 -11.07 -2.35 13.37
N LYS A 270 -11.53 -2.31 14.62
CA LYS A 270 -10.70 -2.15 15.81
C LYS A 270 -10.02 -3.47 16.20
#